data_AF-A0A816YUJ1-F1
#
_entry.id   AF-A0A816YUJ1-F1
#
_cell.length_a   1.000
_cell.length_b   1.000
_cell.length_c   1.000
_cell.angle_alpha   90.00
_cell.angle_beta   90.00
_cell.angle_gamma   90.00
#
_symmetry.space_group_name_H-M   'P 1'
#
loop_
_entity.id
_entity.type
_entity.pdbx_description
1 polymer ?
#
loop_
_entity_poly.entity_id
_entity_poly.type
_entity_poly.pdbx_seq_one_letter_code
_entity_poly.pdbx_strand_id
1 'polypeptide(L)'
;RQTFINDRLEQLNRLRTNVEELACVQDATQQNTNSIKTSIDWIEQDINNIRSWPLDDISDICWSSVLNRFIVINSQYVFILDERTMVLEQCLTSDTVKWIRVTCSDTKIYLSTQGLGSSIFEYTLMPSIVLLKEWKSPVTCTHNEWIEDLKFHNDFLGLVISRCANNAACFELRSSTTLNCLWSIQLDDVCSMYATRCCPMLNHQWIVVAFRNPRIFHISSDGKLISTDKKCRSPSNICLIGNNLLAIWDQKCIHLQNLCCIISSSIVTATYVVL
;
A
#
# COMPACT_ATOMS: atom_id res chain seq x y z
N ARG A 1 32.97 48.27 53.37
CA ARG A 1 33.29 48.63 51.97
C ARG A 1 33.65 47.40 51.13
N GLN A 2 34.57 46.54 51.58
CA GLN A 2 34.94 45.32 50.84
C GLN A 2 33.77 44.35 50.62
N THR A 3 32.95 44.09 51.65
CA THR A 3 31.79 43.19 51.56
C THR A 3 30.80 43.64 50.48
N PHE A 4 30.47 44.93 50.44
CA PHE A 4 29.57 45.50 49.42
C PHE A 4 30.12 45.34 48.00
N ILE A 5 31.44 45.49 47.81
CA ILE A 5 32.09 45.29 46.51
C ILE A 5 31.98 43.82 46.09
N ASN A 6 32.24 42.88 47.02
CA ASN A 6 32.14 41.45 46.76
C ASN A 6 30.70 41.04 46.39
N ASP A 7 29.69 41.53 47.12
CA ASP A 7 28.27 41.24 46.83
C ASP A 7 27.86 41.73 45.43
N ARG A 8 28.34 42.91 45.02
CA ARG A 8 28.06 43.46 43.68
C ARG A 8 28.77 42.67 42.59
N LEU A 9 29.99 42.22 42.83
CA LEU A 9 30.73 41.37 41.89
C LEU A 9 30.05 40.00 41.73
N GLU A 10 29.54 39.43 42.82
CA GLU A 10 28.75 38.19 42.77
C GLU A 10 27.44 38.38 41.99
N GLN A 11 26.71 39.46 42.24
CA GLN A 11 25.51 39.80 41.46
C GLN A 11 25.80 39.95 39.96
N LEU A 12 26.90 40.63 39.60
CA LEU A 12 27.31 40.79 38.21
C LEU A 12 27.69 39.45 37.55
N ASN A 13 28.39 38.57 38.27
CA ASN A 13 28.72 37.24 37.76
C ASN A 13 27.46 36.38 37.54
N ARG A 14 26.49 36.42 38.47
CA ARG A 14 25.19 35.74 38.29
C ARG A 14 24.42 36.28 37.08
N LEU A 15 24.38 37.61 36.91
CA LEU A 15 23.73 38.22 35.74
C LEU A 15 24.41 37.82 34.44
N ARG A 16 25.74 37.78 34.41
CA ARG A 16 26.50 37.32 33.25
C ARG A 16 26.16 35.87 32.89
N THR A 17 26.16 34.97 33.86
CA THR A 17 25.78 33.56 33.64
C THR A 17 24.36 33.44 33.11
N ASN A 18 23.39 34.16 33.68
CA ASN A 18 22.01 34.15 33.19
C ASN A 18 21.90 34.67 31.74
N VAL A 19 22.68 35.69 31.36
CA VAL A 19 22.70 36.19 29.97
C VAL A 19 23.30 35.17 29.02
N GLU A 20 24.37 34.49 29.42
CA GLU A 20 25.00 33.42 28.64
C GLU A 20 24.04 32.22 28.46
N GLU A 21 23.29 31.85 29.51
CA GLU A 21 22.24 30.82 29.44
C GLU A 21 21.08 31.22 28.52
N LEU A 22 20.60 32.46 28.62
CA LEU A 22 19.54 32.98 27.74
C LEU A 22 19.96 33.02 26.27
N ALA A 23 21.23 33.37 25.99
CA ALA A 23 21.78 33.33 24.64
C ALA A 23 21.78 31.89 24.08
N CYS A 24 22.20 30.91 24.89
CA CYS A 24 22.17 29.49 24.51
C CYS A 24 20.74 28.99 24.21
N VAL A 25 19.76 29.38 25.04
CA VAL A 25 18.34 29.05 24.80
C VAL A 25 17.84 29.70 23.51
N GLN A 26 18.19 30.97 23.27
CA GLN A 26 17.82 31.67 22.04
C GLN A 26 18.38 30.96 20.79
N ASP A 27 19.65 30.56 20.80
CA ASP A 27 20.27 29.85 19.68
C ASP A 27 19.58 28.49 19.42
N ALA A 28 19.29 27.73 20.47
CA ALA A 28 18.56 26.47 20.35
C ALA A 28 17.14 26.66 19.79
N THR A 29 16.42 27.70 20.24
CA THR A 29 15.09 28.02 19.68
C THR A 29 15.17 28.42 18.21
N GLN A 30 16.17 29.21 17.82
CA GLN A 30 16.37 29.60 16.43
C GLN A 30 16.68 28.39 15.53
N GLN A 31 17.50 27.45 16.00
CA GLN A 31 17.79 26.21 15.29
C GLN A 31 16.52 25.37 15.10
N ASN A 32 15.70 25.23 16.15
CA ASN A 32 14.42 24.52 16.06
C ASN A 32 13.45 25.20 15.09
N THR A 33 13.34 26.52 15.12
CA THR A 33 12.51 27.30 14.18
C THR A 33 12.96 27.08 12.74
N ASN A 34 14.27 27.09 12.47
CA ASN A 34 14.80 26.84 11.14
C ASN A 34 14.49 25.40 10.67
N SER A 35 14.65 24.40 11.55
CA SER A 35 14.31 23.01 11.24
C SER A 35 12.82 22.82 10.92
N ILE A 36 11.93 23.46 11.69
CA ILE A 36 10.47 23.40 11.46
C ILE A 36 10.13 24.05 10.11
N LYS A 37 10.73 25.21 9.81
CA LYS A 37 10.51 25.90 8.54
C LYS A 37 10.89 25.02 7.35
N THR A 38 12.06 24.37 7.40
CA THR A 38 12.45 23.43 6.36
C THR A 38 11.44 22.30 6.18
N SER A 39 10.95 21.69 7.27
CA SER A 39 9.90 20.66 7.18
C SER A 39 8.59 21.16 6.58
N ILE A 40 8.18 22.40 6.88
CA ILE A 40 6.98 23.01 6.29
C ILE A 40 7.17 23.20 4.78
N ASP A 41 8.33 23.72 4.35
CA ASP A 41 8.62 23.94 2.93
C ASP A 41 8.56 22.60 2.14
N TRP A 42 9.07 21.50 2.72
CA TRP A 42 8.94 20.15 2.13
C TRP A 42 7.49 19.69 2.02
N ILE A 43 6.68 19.88 3.07
CA ILE A 43 5.26 19.51 3.08
C ILE A 43 4.48 20.32 2.03
N GLU A 44 4.73 21.63 1.94
CA GLU A 44 4.07 22.49 0.93
C GLU A 44 4.44 22.06 -0.48
N GLN A 45 5.71 21.70 -0.71
CA GLN A 45 6.15 21.15 -1.99
C GLN A 45 5.42 19.83 -2.31
N ASP A 46 5.33 18.91 -1.35
CA ASP A 46 4.62 17.63 -1.53
C ASP A 46 3.13 17.84 -1.82
N ILE A 47 2.47 18.76 -1.10
CA ILE A 47 1.07 19.14 -1.35
C ILE A 47 0.90 19.69 -2.76
N ASN A 48 1.80 20.57 -3.21
CA ASN A 48 1.74 21.14 -4.55
C ASN A 48 1.95 20.06 -5.63
N ASN A 49 2.88 19.14 -5.41
CA ASN A 49 3.10 18.01 -6.31
C ASN A 49 1.85 17.12 -6.40
N ILE A 50 1.23 16.78 -5.27
CA ILE A 50 -0.02 15.99 -5.21
C ILE A 50 -1.17 16.73 -5.91
N ARG A 51 -1.29 18.05 -5.72
CA ARG A 51 -2.30 18.86 -6.41
C ARG A 51 -2.11 18.92 -7.92
N SER A 52 -0.85 18.84 -8.38
CA SER A 52 -0.51 18.83 -9.81
C SER A 52 -0.58 17.45 -10.45
N TRP A 53 -1.06 16.43 -9.72
CA TRP A 53 -1.13 15.07 -10.21
C TRP A 53 -1.97 14.99 -11.49
N PRO A 54 -1.40 14.53 -12.63
CA PRO A 54 -2.01 14.72 -13.94
C PRO A 54 -3.06 13.65 -14.30
N LEU A 55 -3.32 12.68 -13.42
CA LEU A 55 -4.30 11.62 -13.66
C LEU A 55 -5.53 11.83 -12.79
N ASP A 56 -6.68 11.97 -13.43
CA ASP A 56 -7.96 12.14 -12.73
C ASP A 56 -8.43 10.88 -12.00
N ASP A 57 -7.92 9.70 -12.38
CA ASP A 57 -8.28 8.41 -11.77
C ASP A 57 -7.09 7.44 -11.77
N ILE A 58 -6.85 6.77 -10.63
CA ILE A 58 -5.87 5.70 -10.47
C ILE A 58 -6.64 4.43 -10.09
N SER A 59 -6.55 3.41 -10.93
CA SER A 59 -7.24 2.14 -10.71
C SER A 59 -6.47 1.23 -9.75
N ASP A 60 -5.13 1.20 -9.85
CA ASP A 60 -4.25 0.44 -8.96
C ASP A 60 -2.79 0.93 -9.08
N ILE A 61 -1.99 0.55 -8.09
CA ILE A 61 -0.55 0.86 -8.01
C ILE A 61 0.22 -0.33 -7.45
N CYS A 62 1.41 -0.60 -7.98
CA CYS A 62 2.34 -1.53 -7.35
C CYS A 62 3.78 -1.02 -7.40
N TRP A 63 4.60 -1.46 -6.45
CA TRP A 63 6.03 -1.14 -6.41
C TRP A 63 6.83 -2.21 -7.15
N SER A 64 7.77 -1.77 -7.99
CA SER A 64 8.77 -2.64 -8.62
C SER A 64 10.12 -2.44 -7.94
N SER A 65 10.62 -3.47 -7.26
CA SER A 65 11.96 -3.44 -6.64
C SER A 65 13.08 -3.35 -7.67
N VAL A 66 12.88 -3.90 -8.86
CA VAL A 66 13.88 -3.89 -9.95
C VAL A 66 13.97 -2.52 -10.60
N LEU A 67 12.84 -1.85 -10.83
CA LEU A 67 12.86 -0.48 -11.35
C LEU A 67 13.16 0.56 -10.27
N ASN A 68 12.96 0.21 -8.98
CA ASN A 68 12.92 1.14 -7.86
C ASN A 68 11.94 2.30 -8.12
N ARG A 69 10.76 1.96 -8.66
CA ARG A 69 9.72 2.88 -9.12
C ARG A 69 8.34 2.25 -8.92
N PHE A 70 7.31 3.09 -8.87
CA PHE A 70 5.92 2.62 -8.87
C PHE A 70 5.43 2.41 -10.30
N ILE A 71 4.67 1.34 -10.50
CA ILE A 71 3.85 1.10 -11.70
C ILE A 71 2.43 1.51 -11.34
N VAL A 72 1.93 2.53 -12.02
CA VAL A 72 0.61 3.11 -11.80
C VAL A 72 -0.26 2.77 -13.00
N ILE A 73 -1.49 2.32 -12.75
CA ILE A 73 -2.47 2.10 -13.82
C ILE A 73 -3.71 2.94 -13.60
N ASN A 74 -4.30 3.38 -14.70
CA ASN A 74 -5.69 3.78 -14.74
C ASN A 74 -6.44 2.86 -15.71
N SER A 75 -7.70 3.19 -16.02
CA SER A 75 -8.51 2.34 -16.89
C SER A 75 -7.92 2.11 -18.29
N GLN A 76 -7.03 2.95 -18.82
CA GLN A 76 -6.55 2.85 -20.22
C GLN A 76 -5.02 2.74 -20.36
N TYR A 77 -4.29 3.24 -19.37
CA TYR A 77 -2.87 3.49 -19.46
C TYR A 77 -2.12 2.84 -18.31
N VAL A 78 -0.86 2.50 -18.58
CA VAL A 78 0.12 2.04 -17.60
C VAL A 78 1.28 3.03 -17.62
N PHE A 79 1.64 3.51 -16.44
CA PHE A 79 2.70 4.47 -16.22
C PHE A 79 3.77 3.92 -15.27
N ILE A 80 5.00 4.38 -15.44
CA ILE A 80 6.05 4.32 -14.41
C ILE A 80 6.14 5.70 -13.77
N LEU A 81 6.01 5.74 -12.44
CA LEU A 81 6.13 6.97 -11.66
C LEU A 81 7.54 7.07 -11.06
N ASP A 82 8.20 8.19 -11.32
CA ASP A 82 9.35 8.64 -10.54
C ASP A 82 8.88 9.37 -9.29
N GLU A 83 9.00 8.74 -8.12
CA GLU A 83 8.50 9.28 -6.85
C GLU A 83 9.24 10.54 -6.39
N ARG A 84 10.42 10.83 -6.93
CA ARG A 84 11.21 12.01 -6.55
C ARG A 84 10.80 13.24 -7.35
N THR A 85 10.51 13.04 -8.62
CA THR A 85 10.12 14.12 -9.53
C THR A 85 8.61 14.22 -9.74
N MET A 86 7.87 13.19 -9.32
CA MET A 86 6.45 12.99 -9.56
C MET A 86 6.08 12.97 -11.06
N VAL A 87 7.06 12.67 -11.92
CA VAL A 87 6.87 12.53 -13.37
C VAL A 87 6.36 11.13 -13.69
N LEU A 88 5.33 11.07 -14.52
CA LEU A 88 4.75 9.83 -15.05
C LEU A 88 5.26 9.58 -16.47
N GLU A 89 5.99 8.49 -16.65
CA GLU A 89 6.36 7.98 -17.97
C GLU A 89 5.30 6.97 -18.43
N GLN A 90 4.62 7.25 -19.54
CA GLN A 90 3.64 6.33 -20.11
C GLN A 90 4.34 5.17 -20.80
N CYS A 91 4.00 3.95 -20.40
CA CYS A 91 4.62 2.73 -20.92
C CYS A 91 3.71 1.94 -21.84
N LEU A 92 2.42 1.86 -21.51
CA LEU A 92 1.43 1.13 -22.30
C LEU A 92 0.15 1.94 -22.45
N THR A 93 -0.49 1.76 -23.59
CA THR A 93 -1.80 2.30 -23.91
C THR A 93 -2.65 1.20 -24.52
N SER A 94 -3.93 1.13 -24.14
CA SER A 94 -4.89 0.30 -24.85
C SER A 94 -6.23 1.04 -24.98
N ASP A 95 -6.68 1.19 -26.23
CA ASP A 95 -7.99 1.78 -26.51
C ASP A 95 -9.15 0.77 -26.28
N THR A 96 -8.82 -0.52 -26.20
CA THR A 96 -9.81 -1.61 -26.18
C THR A 96 -9.89 -2.32 -24.84
N VAL A 97 -8.81 -2.28 -24.06
CA VAL A 97 -8.71 -3.01 -22.79
C VAL A 97 -8.79 -2.03 -21.65
N LYS A 98 -9.68 -2.33 -20.70
CA LYS A 98 -9.78 -1.57 -19.46
C LYS A 98 -8.99 -2.24 -18.34
N TRP A 99 -7.98 -1.59 -17.80
CA TRP A 99 -7.17 -2.14 -16.70
C TRP A 99 -7.84 -1.92 -15.35
N ILE A 100 -7.64 -2.86 -14.41
CA ILE A 100 -8.16 -2.72 -13.04
C ILE A 100 -7.15 -3.07 -11.95
N ARG A 101 -6.24 -4.01 -12.21
CA ARG A 101 -5.17 -4.36 -11.25
C ARG A 101 -3.82 -4.50 -11.91
N VAL A 102 -2.79 -4.19 -11.14
CA VAL A 102 -1.40 -4.39 -11.51
C VAL A 102 -0.61 -5.02 -10.37
N THR A 103 0.27 -5.95 -10.74
CA THR A 103 1.31 -6.46 -9.87
C THR A 103 2.54 -6.79 -10.71
N CYS A 104 3.69 -6.97 -10.08
CA CYS A 104 4.91 -7.32 -10.79
C CYS A 104 5.77 -8.30 -10.01
N SER A 105 6.58 -9.02 -10.77
CA SER A 105 7.75 -9.75 -10.28
C SER A 105 9.01 -8.97 -10.67
N ASP A 106 10.18 -9.53 -10.40
CA ASP A 106 11.45 -8.94 -10.82
C ASP A 106 11.62 -8.86 -12.34
N THR A 107 10.87 -9.64 -13.12
CA THR A 107 11.05 -9.73 -14.57
C THR A 107 9.78 -9.46 -15.38
N LYS A 108 8.62 -9.42 -14.73
CA LYS A 108 7.32 -9.39 -15.40
C LYS A 108 6.33 -8.46 -14.74
N ILE A 109 5.45 -7.87 -15.54
CA ILE A 109 4.27 -7.13 -15.11
C ILE A 109 3.04 -8.00 -15.40
N TYR A 110 2.12 -8.08 -14.45
CA TYR A 110 0.82 -8.73 -14.61
C TYR A 110 -0.29 -7.69 -14.49
N LEU A 111 -1.15 -7.63 -15.49
CA LEU A 111 -2.30 -6.72 -15.53
C LEU A 111 -3.59 -7.52 -15.65
N SER A 112 -4.62 -7.17 -14.87
CA SER A 112 -5.96 -7.73 -15.06
C SER A 112 -6.91 -6.72 -15.68
N THR A 113 -7.89 -7.23 -16.43
CA THR A 113 -8.91 -6.41 -17.07
C THR A 113 -10.16 -6.23 -16.20
N GLN A 114 -10.77 -5.07 -16.32
CA GLN A 114 -12.03 -4.75 -15.67
C GLN A 114 -13.21 -5.51 -16.32
N GLY A 115 -14.14 -5.98 -15.49
CA GLY A 115 -15.41 -6.54 -15.93
C GLY A 115 -15.47 -8.06 -15.96
N LEU A 116 -16.62 -8.59 -16.39
CA LEU A 116 -16.88 -10.02 -16.45
C LEU A 116 -15.96 -10.75 -17.42
N GLY A 117 -15.54 -11.95 -17.03
CA GLY A 117 -14.58 -12.75 -17.80
C GLY A 117 -13.19 -12.12 -17.85
N SER A 118 -12.77 -11.40 -16.79
CA SER A 118 -11.47 -10.72 -16.69
C SER A 118 -10.33 -11.55 -17.26
N SER A 119 -9.53 -10.94 -18.13
CA SER A 119 -8.27 -11.50 -18.63
C SER A 119 -7.10 -11.09 -17.73
N ILE A 120 -5.98 -11.82 -17.84
CA ILE A 120 -4.68 -11.44 -17.28
C ILE A 120 -3.68 -11.35 -18.42
N PHE A 121 -2.92 -10.26 -18.46
CA PHE A 121 -1.86 -10.02 -19.41
C PHE A 121 -0.51 -10.06 -18.68
N GLU A 122 0.45 -10.78 -19.24
CA GLU A 122 1.84 -10.84 -18.78
C GLU A 122 2.72 -10.06 -19.75
N TYR A 123 3.47 -9.09 -19.23
CA TYR A 123 4.46 -8.33 -19.98
C TYR A 123 5.85 -8.54 -19.40
N THR A 124 6.89 -8.38 -20.21
CA THR A 124 8.25 -8.15 -19.70
C THR A 124 8.30 -6.85 -18.89
N LEU A 125 9.11 -6.82 -17.83
CA LEU A 125 9.37 -5.59 -17.07
C LEU A 125 10.53 -4.79 -17.70
N MET A 126 11.61 -5.49 -18.07
CA MET A 126 12.84 -4.92 -18.62
C MET A 126 13.39 -5.82 -19.74
N PRO A 127 14.15 -5.27 -20.71
CA PRO A 127 14.52 -3.85 -20.86
C PRO A 127 13.40 -2.98 -21.47
N SER A 128 12.35 -3.59 -21.99
CA SER A 128 11.19 -2.94 -22.58
C SER A 128 9.94 -3.68 -22.18
N ILE A 129 8.81 -2.98 -22.03
CA ILE A 129 7.53 -3.59 -21.67
C ILE A 129 6.86 -4.13 -22.93
N VAL A 130 6.90 -5.45 -23.10
CA VAL A 130 6.39 -6.18 -24.27
C VAL A 130 5.46 -7.29 -23.81
N LEU A 131 4.33 -7.44 -24.49
CA LEU A 131 3.37 -8.50 -24.19
C LEU A 131 4.00 -9.87 -24.43
N LEU A 132 4.05 -10.68 -23.38
CA LEU A 132 4.49 -12.08 -23.44
C LEU A 132 3.32 -13.01 -23.67
N LYS A 133 2.24 -12.80 -22.91
CA LYS A 133 1.12 -13.73 -22.87
C LYS A 133 -0.18 -13.06 -22.44
N GLU A 134 -1.28 -13.55 -22.97
CA GLU A 134 -2.63 -13.21 -22.52
C GLU A 134 -3.35 -14.49 -22.13
N TRP A 135 -3.92 -14.51 -20.93
CA TRP A 135 -4.88 -15.53 -20.51
C TRP A 135 -6.27 -14.93 -20.46
N LYS A 136 -7.21 -15.61 -21.14
CA LYS A 136 -8.61 -15.22 -21.22
C LYS A 136 -9.48 -16.16 -20.40
N SER A 137 -10.68 -15.73 -20.08
CA SER A 137 -11.74 -16.60 -19.59
C SER A 137 -11.98 -17.80 -20.56
N PRO A 138 -12.18 -19.04 -20.07
CA PRO A 138 -12.37 -19.46 -18.68
C PRO A 138 -11.07 -19.79 -17.92
N VAL A 139 -9.89 -19.56 -18.51
CA VAL A 139 -8.61 -19.91 -17.88
C VAL A 139 -8.37 -19.04 -16.65
N THR A 140 -8.68 -17.75 -16.71
CA THR A 140 -8.51 -16.80 -15.60
C THR A 140 -9.64 -16.90 -14.57
N CYS A 141 -10.87 -16.64 -15.00
CA CYS A 141 -12.11 -16.82 -14.27
C CYS A 141 -13.21 -17.20 -15.25
N THR A 142 -14.36 -17.66 -14.79
CA THR A 142 -15.51 -17.94 -15.69
C THR A 142 -16.09 -16.65 -16.27
N HIS A 143 -16.95 -16.77 -17.28
CA HIS A 143 -17.55 -15.62 -17.96
C HIS A 143 -18.49 -14.78 -17.07
N ASN A 144 -18.95 -15.34 -15.95
CA ASN A 144 -19.84 -14.66 -14.99
C ASN A 144 -19.09 -14.24 -13.71
N GLU A 145 -17.76 -14.27 -13.77
CA GLU A 145 -16.85 -13.90 -12.70
C GLU A 145 -15.95 -12.75 -13.14
N TRP A 146 -15.40 -12.01 -12.19
CA TRP A 146 -14.33 -11.03 -12.46
C TRP A 146 -13.24 -11.11 -11.40
N ILE A 147 -12.06 -10.59 -11.75
CA ILE A 147 -10.92 -10.50 -10.83
C ILE A 147 -11.03 -9.17 -10.07
N GLU A 148 -11.23 -9.24 -8.75
CA GLU A 148 -11.28 -8.06 -7.87
C GLU A 148 -9.92 -7.56 -7.44
N ASP A 149 -8.96 -8.46 -7.28
CA ASP A 149 -7.60 -8.14 -6.87
C ASP A 149 -6.61 -9.17 -7.40
N LEU A 150 -5.38 -8.71 -7.64
CA LEU A 150 -4.29 -9.51 -8.21
C LEU A 150 -2.99 -9.11 -7.53
N LYS A 151 -2.28 -10.08 -6.93
CA LYS A 151 -0.97 -9.85 -6.32
C LYS A 151 0.00 -10.99 -6.63
N PHE A 152 1.23 -10.63 -6.98
CA PHE A 152 2.33 -11.56 -7.19
C PHE A 152 3.10 -11.77 -5.89
N HIS A 153 3.48 -13.02 -5.61
CA HIS A 153 4.38 -13.37 -4.52
C HIS A 153 5.04 -14.73 -4.78
N ASN A 154 6.38 -14.77 -4.79
CA ASN A 154 7.19 -15.99 -4.89
C ASN A 154 6.72 -16.97 -5.98
N ASP A 155 6.63 -16.51 -7.23
CA ASP A 155 6.18 -17.28 -8.40
C ASP A 155 4.69 -17.66 -8.43
N PHE A 156 3.90 -17.16 -7.48
CA PHE A 156 2.46 -17.35 -7.44
C PHE A 156 1.72 -16.04 -7.66
N LEU A 157 0.50 -16.16 -8.19
CA LEU A 157 -0.47 -15.09 -8.26
C LEU A 157 -1.61 -15.42 -7.29
N GLY A 158 -1.82 -14.55 -6.32
CA GLY A 158 -3.02 -14.52 -5.49
C GLY A 158 -4.11 -13.73 -6.22
N LEU A 159 -5.26 -14.36 -6.43
CA LEU A 159 -6.41 -13.76 -7.11
C LEU A 159 -7.60 -13.75 -6.16
N VAL A 160 -8.27 -12.61 -6.06
CA VAL A 160 -9.63 -12.55 -5.52
C VAL A 160 -10.60 -12.56 -6.68
N ILE A 161 -11.47 -13.57 -6.76
CA ILE A 161 -12.44 -13.75 -7.83
C ILE A 161 -13.85 -13.62 -7.26
N SER A 162 -14.66 -12.79 -7.90
CA SER A 162 -16.04 -12.51 -7.48
C SER A 162 -17.05 -13.07 -8.47
N ARG A 163 -18.14 -13.64 -7.93
CA ARG A 163 -19.25 -14.23 -8.68
C ARG A 163 -20.48 -13.35 -8.55
N CYS A 164 -21.01 -12.84 -9.66
CA CYS A 164 -22.21 -12.00 -9.62
C CYS A 164 -23.46 -12.75 -9.19
N ALA A 165 -23.58 -14.01 -9.59
CA ALA A 165 -24.83 -14.76 -9.50
C ALA A 165 -25.31 -14.96 -8.06
N ASN A 166 -24.37 -15.08 -7.11
CA ASN A 166 -24.68 -15.35 -5.71
C ASN A 166 -23.93 -14.42 -4.74
N ASN A 167 -23.36 -13.33 -5.24
CA ASN A 167 -22.55 -12.39 -4.45
C ASN A 167 -21.48 -13.10 -3.61
N ALA A 168 -20.79 -14.07 -4.19
CA ALA A 168 -19.79 -14.86 -3.49
C ALA A 168 -18.39 -14.56 -4.04
N ALA A 169 -17.38 -14.53 -3.18
CA ALA A 169 -15.98 -14.36 -3.59
C ALA A 169 -15.14 -15.57 -3.17
N CYS A 170 -14.15 -15.94 -3.97
CA CYS A 170 -13.11 -16.88 -3.57
C CYS A 170 -11.73 -16.24 -3.68
N PHE A 171 -10.81 -16.74 -2.87
CA PHE A 171 -9.39 -16.47 -3.04
C PHE A 171 -8.73 -17.70 -3.64
N GLU A 172 -7.93 -17.50 -4.69
CA GLU A 172 -7.22 -18.55 -5.39
C GLU A 172 -5.73 -18.26 -5.43
N LEU A 173 -4.92 -19.28 -5.15
CA LEU A 173 -3.50 -19.23 -5.42
C LEU A 173 -3.20 -20.00 -6.70
N ARG A 174 -2.60 -19.30 -7.65
CA ARG A 174 -2.30 -19.85 -8.98
C ARG A 174 -0.82 -19.76 -9.28
N SER A 175 -0.32 -20.70 -10.06
CA SER A 175 1.03 -20.61 -10.64
C SER A 175 1.11 -19.39 -11.57
N SER A 176 2.11 -18.52 -11.40
CA SER A 176 2.28 -17.33 -12.25
C SER A 176 2.65 -17.64 -13.70
N THR A 177 3.16 -18.85 -13.98
CA THR A 177 3.62 -19.27 -15.31
C THR A 177 2.53 -20.00 -16.11
N THR A 178 1.73 -20.82 -15.42
CA THR A 178 0.70 -21.66 -16.05
C THR A 178 -0.72 -21.17 -15.81
N LEU A 179 -0.95 -20.35 -14.78
CA LEU A 179 -2.25 -20.03 -14.19
C LEU A 179 -3.05 -21.23 -13.66
N ASN A 180 -2.42 -22.40 -13.52
CA ASN A 180 -3.05 -23.54 -12.86
C ASN A 180 -3.37 -23.19 -11.40
N CYS A 181 -4.60 -23.47 -10.98
CA CYS A 181 -5.05 -23.29 -9.61
C CYS A 181 -4.42 -24.36 -8.71
N LEU A 182 -3.68 -23.92 -7.69
CA LEU A 182 -3.04 -24.80 -6.72
C LEU A 182 -4.01 -25.13 -5.59
N TRP A 183 -4.71 -24.11 -5.10
CA TRP A 183 -5.80 -24.23 -4.16
C TRP A 183 -6.72 -23.01 -4.25
N SER A 184 -7.94 -23.19 -3.78
CA SER A 184 -8.99 -22.17 -3.74
C SER A 184 -9.73 -22.26 -2.41
N ILE A 185 -10.08 -21.12 -1.84
CA ILE A 185 -10.91 -21.05 -0.64
C ILE A 185 -12.08 -20.10 -0.88
N GLN A 186 -13.27 -20.56 -0.51
CA GLN A 186 -14.48 -19.75 -0.54
C GLN A 186 -14.46 -18.75 0.62
N LEU A 187 -14.71 -17.48 0.33
CA LEU A 187 -14.81 -16.43 1.34
C LEU A 187 -16.28 -16.26 1.70
N ASP A 188 -16.68 -16.85 2.82
CA ASP A 188 -18.07 -16.84 3.25
C ASP A 188 -18.58 -15.44 3.58
N ASP A 189 -19.80 -15.16 3.14
CA ASP A 189 -20.54 -13.94 3.45
C ASP A 189 -19.85 -12.65 2.92
N VAL A 190 -18.95 -12.78 1.95
CA VAL A 190 -18.33 -11.63 1.27
C VAL A 190 -19.24 -11.19 0.14
N CYS A 191 -19.92 -10.05 0.30
CA CYS A 191 -20.68 -9.41 -0.77
C CYS A 191 -19.72 -8.95 -1.88
N SER A 192 -19.58 -9.79 -2.90
CA SER A 192 -18.60 -9.72 -3.98
C SER A 192 -18.85 -8.62 -5.01
N MET A 193 -19.65 -7.60 -4.71
CA MET A 193 -19.91 -6.51 -5.65
C MET A 193 -18.87 -5.37 -5.52
N TYR A 194 -18.02 -5.38 -4.48
CA TYR A 194 -17.10 -4.28 -4.18
C TYR A 194 -15.84 -4.67 -3.39
N ALA A 195 -14.69 -4.24 -3.92
CA ALA A 195 -13.41 -3.98 -3.25
C ALA A 195 -12.96 -5.00 -2.18
N THR A 196 -12.86 -6.27 -2.57
CA THR A 196 -12.09 -7.26 -1.80
C THR A 196 -10.63 -7.21 -2.25
N ARG A 197 -9.71 -7.12 -1.30
CA ARG A 197 -8.27 -6.96 -1.55
C ARG A 197 -7.48 -8.05 -0.89
N CYS A 198 -6.38 -8.46 -1.49
CA CYS A 198 -5.46 -9.43 -0.93
C CYS A 198 -4.07 -8.85 -0.77
N CYS A 199 -3.32 -9.39 0.18
CA CYS A 199 -1.93 -9.04 0.40
C CYS A 199 -1.16 -10.29 0.83
N PRO A 200 -0.01 -10.57 0.19
CA PRO A 200 0.85 -11.65 0.66
C PRO A 200 1.47 -11.29 2.02
N MET A 201 1.67 -12.30 2.84
CA MET A 201 2.37 -12.23 4.12
C MET A 201 3.66 -13.05 4.08
N LEU A 202 4.44 -12.95 5.15
CA LEU A 202 5.53 -13.89 5.42
C LEU A 202 5.04 -15.34 5.40
N ASN A 203 5.97 -16.26 5.12
CA ASN A 203 5.72 -17.71 5.10
C ASN A 203 4.64 -18.15 4.09
N HIS A 204 4.49 -17.43 2.97
CA HIS A 204 3.53 -17.72 1.91
C HIS A 204 2.06 -17.71 2.37
N GLN A 205 1.77 -17.01 3.47
CA GLN A 205 0.40 -16.79 3.94
C GLN A 205 -0.21 -15.59 3.24
N TRP A 206 -1.53 -15.43 3.37
CA TRP A 206 -2.28 -14.39 2.71
C TRP A 206 -3.28 -13.75 3.66
N ILE A 207 -3.45 -12.44 3.55
CA ILE A 207 -4.59 -11.74 4.11
C ILE A 207 -5.51 -11.31 2.99
N VAL A 208 -6.81 -11.55 3.16
CA VAL A 208 -7.84 -11.01 2.30
C VAL A 208 -8.75 -10.13 3.13
N VAL A 209 -9.05 -8.93 2.66
CA VAL A 209 -9.93 -7.98 3.33
C VAL A 209 -11.13 -7.66 2.45
N ALA A 210 -12.33 -7.64 3.04
CA ALA A 210 -13.58 -7.35 2.33
C ALA A 210 -14.16 -6.02 2.79
N PHE A 211 -14.40 -5.09 1.86
CA PHE A 211 -14.86 -3.73 2.18
C PHE A 211 -16.29 -3.67 2.74
N ARG A 212 -17.27 -4.29 2.06
CA ARG A 212 -18.71 -4.16 2.40
C ARG A 212 -19.18 -4.99 3.58
N ASN A 213 -18.61 -6.17 3.78
CA ASN A 213 -18.78 -6.96 5.00
C ASN A 213 -17.41 -6.99 5.68
N PRO A 214 -17.10 -5.98 6.52
CA PRO A 214 -15.75 -5.74 7.01
C PRO A 214 -15.17 -6.96 7.71
N ARG A 215 -14.34 -7.68 6.97
CA ARG A 215 -13.74 -8.92 7.43
C ARG A 215 -12.31 -8.98 6.95
N ILE A 216 -11.47 -9.51 7.82
CA ILE A 216 -10.10 -9.88 7.51
C ILE A 216 -10.03 -11.40 7.58
N PHE A 217 -9.68 -12.04 6.49
CA PHE A 217 -9.43 -13.46 6.39
C PHE A 217 -7.92 -13.69 6.39
N HIS A 218 -7.43 -14.48 7.34
CA HIS A 218 -6.05 -14.93 7.36
C HIS A 218 -5.99 -16.36 6.82
N ILE A 219 -5.29 -16.53 5.70
CA ILE A 219 -5.23 -17.77 4.95
C ILE A 219 -3.79 -18.30 5.02
N SER A 220 -3.67 -19.57 5.36
CA SER A 220 -2.40 -20.30 5.41
C SER A 220 -1.84 -20.57 4.02
N SER A 221 -0.58 -21.01 3.96
CA SER A 221 0.10 -21.34 2.72
C SER A 221 -0.48 -22.56 1.97
N ASP A 222 -1.20 -23.44 2.67
CA ASP A 222 -1.89 -24.60 2.10
C ASP A 222 -3.38 -24.33 1.81
N GLY A 223 -3.80 -23.06 1.85
CA GLY A 223 -5.15 -22.65 1.47
C GLY A 223 -6.22 -22.85 2.54
N LYS A 224 -5.84 -23.13 3.79
CA LYS A 224 -6.78 -23.22 4.91
C LYS A 224 -6.98 -21.87 5.58
N LEU A 225 -8.21 -21.58 5.98
CA LEU A 225 -8.52 -20.42 6.82
C LEU A 225 -7.95 -20.62 8.22
N ILE A 226 -7.06 -19.72 8.64
CA ILE A 226 -6.47 -19.70 9.99
C ILE A 226 -7.41 -18.96 10.94
N SER A 227 -7.86 -17.77 10.54
CA SER A 227 -8.73 -16.93 11.35
C SER A 227 -9.55 -15.95 10.50
N THR A 228 -10.65 -15.49 11.09
CA THR A 228 -11.47 -14.42 10.52
C THR A 228 -11.75 -13.38 11.59
N ASP A 229 -11.36 -12.13 11.34
CA ASP A 229 -11.75 -11.00 12.18
C ASP A 229 -12.95 -10.26 11.56
N LYS A 230 -14.02 -10.10 12.36
CA LYS A 230 -15.25 -9.39 11.97
C LYS A 230 -15.32 -7.97 12.55
N LYS A 231 -14.34 -7.54 13.35
CA LYS A 231 -14.33 -6.23 14.01
C LYS A 231 -13.58 -5.16 13.22
N CYS A 232 -13.22 -5.45 11.97
CA CYS A 232 -12.53 -4.50 11.11
C CYS A 232 -13.48 -3.38 10.68
N ARG A 233 -12.97 -2.16 10.49
CA ARG A 233 -13.69 -1.11 9.75
C ARG A 233 -13.53 -1.38 8.26
N SER A 234 -14.56 -1.09 7.46
CA SER A 234 -14.59 -1.31 6.00
C SER A 234 -13.25 -0.98 5.31
N PRO A 235 -12.39 -2.00 5.10
CA PRO A 235 -11.05 -1.77 4.60
C PRO A 235 -11.14 -1.58 3.09
N SER A 236 -10.69 -0.43 2.61
CA SER A 236 -10.63 -0.08 1.19
C SER A 236 -9.41 -0.70 0.51
N ASN A 237 -8.30 -0.81 1.23
CA ASN A 237 -7.05 -1.40 0.73
C ASN A 237 -6.19 -2.01 1.84
N ILE A 238 -5.27 -2.87 1.44
CA ILE A 238 -4.30 -3.53 2.33
C ILE A 238 -2.95 -3.67 1.63
N CYS A 239 -1.87 -3.39 2.37
CA CYS A 239 -0.51 -3.56 1.88
C CYS A 239 0.42 -3.95 3.05
N LEU A 240 1.44 -4.75 2.75
CA LEU A 240 2.50 -5.07 3.69
C LEU A 240 3.66 -4.08 3.48
N ILE A 241 4.06 -3.41 4.55
CA ILE A 241 5.22 -2.52 4.61
C ILE A 241 6.35 -3.27 5.31
N GLY A 242 7.43 -3.53 4.57
CA GLY A 242 8.53 -4.35 5.06
C GLY A 242 8.08 -5.77 5.39
N ASN A 243 8.56 -6.33 6.49
CA ASN A 243 8.32 -7.73 6.84
C ASN A 243 7.26 -7.92 7.93
N ASN A 244 6.83 -6.87 8.63
CA ASN A 244 6.05 -7.01 9.86
C ASN A 244 4.98 -5.94 10.05
N LEU A 245 4.84 -4.96 9.16
CA LEU A 245 3.87 -3.89 9.32
C LEU A 245 2.80 -3.98 8.25
N LEU A 246 1.57 -4.24 8.67
CA LEU A 246 0.40 -4.24 7.79
C LEU A 246 -0.24 -2.87 7.80
N ALA A 247 -0.36 -2.25 6.63
CA ALA A 247 -1.13 -1.04 6.43
C ALA A 247 -2.52 -1.39 5.88
N ILE A 248 -3.56 -1.03 6.63
CA ILE A 248 -4.95 -1.19 6.23
C ILE A 248 -5.54 0.21 6.05
N TRP A 249 -5.94 0.54 4.83
CA TRP A 249 -6.57 1.81 4.53
C TRP A 249 -8.08 1.65 4.58
N ASP A 250 -8.78 2.47 5.38
CA ASP A 250 -10.23 2.59 5.37
C ASP A 250 -10.66 3.96 4.77
N GLN A 251 -11.95 4.28 4.80
CA GLN A 251 -12.44 5.55 4.25
C GLN A 251 -11.91 6.81 4.95
N LYS A 252 -11.28 6.69 6.14
CA LYS A 252 -10.91 7.83 6.99
C LYS A 252 -9.41 7.92 7.23
N CYS A 253 -8.71 6.80 7.37
CA CYS A 253 -7.30 6.79 7.72
C CYS A 253 -6.59 5.49 7.33
N ILE A 254 -5.26 5.50 7.50
CA ILE A 254 -4.41 4.32 7.39
C ILE A 254 -4.15 3.78 8.79
N HIS A 255 -4.50 2.53 9.02
CA HIS A 255 -4.21 1.79 10.25
C HIS A 255 -2.94 0.98 10.06
N LEU A 256 -1.98 1.17 10.95
CA LEU A 256 -0.74 0.39 10.97
C LEU A 256 -0.82 -0.67 12.06
N GLN A 257 -0.69 -1.93 11.68
CA GLN A 257 -0.76 -3.08 12.58
C GLN A 257 0.50 -3.92 12.48
N ASN A 258 1.13 -4.23 13.61
CA ASN A 258 2.25 -5.14 13.63
C ASN A 258 1.75 -6.59 13.53
N LEU A 259 2.27 -7.34 12.55
CA LEU A 259 1.88 -8.73 12.31
C LEU A 259 2.12 -9.64 13.52
N CYS A 260 3.12 -9.34 14.36
CA CYS A 260 3.35 -10.08 15.59
C CYS A 260 2.13 -10.06 16.53
N CYS A 261 1.32 -8.99 16.50
CA CYS A 261 0.13 -8.85 17.34
C CYS A 261 -1.11 -9.53 16.76
N ILE A 262 -1.18 -9.73 15.44
CA ILE A 262 -2.32 -10.37 14.77
C ILE A 262 -2.34 -11.87 15.05
N ILE A 263 -1.16 -12.49 15.14
CA ILE A 263 -1.02 -13.94 15.37
C ILE A 263 -1.34 -14.33 16.83
N SER A 264 -1.29 -13.38 17.77
CA SER A 264 -1.47 -13.63 19.20
C SER A 264 -2.76 -13.02 19.78
N SER A 265 -3.92 -13.25 19.15
CA SER A 265 -5.29 -13.14 19.73
C SER A 265 -5.62 -12.01 20.74
N SER A 266 -4.92 -10.88 20.74
CA SER A 266 -5.14 -9.73 21.61
C SER A 266 -4.68 -8.48 20.87
N ILE A 267 -5.65 -7.73 20.33
CA ILE A 267 -5.43 -6.50 19.59
C ILE A 267 -4.70 -5.51 20.52
N VAL A 268 -3.40 -5.33 20.29
CA VAL A 268 -2.64 -4.20 20.82
C VAL A 268 -2.93 -2.99 19.94
N THR A 269 -3.18 -1.88 20.62
CA THR A 269 -3.54 -0.55 20.12
C THR A 269 -2.86 -0.20 18.80
N ALA A 270 -3.64 -0.05 17.73
CA ALA A 270 -3.17 0.50 16.46
C ALA A 270 -2.63 1.92 16.70
N THR A 271 -1.44 2.21 16.18
CA THR A 271 -0.94 3.59 16.13
C THR A 271 -1.58 4.26 14.93
N TYR A 272 -2.32 5.34 15.16
CA TYR A 272 -2.99 6.10 14.11
C TYR A 272 -1.98 7.07 13.50
N VAL A 273 -1.76 6.95 12.19
CA VAL A 273 -1.20 8.05 11.39
C VAL A 273 -2.37 8.67 10.65
N VAL A 274 -2.80 9.83 11.11
CA VAL A 274 -3.70 10.69 10.32
C VAL A 274 -2.78 11.47 9.40
N LEU A 275 -2.80 11.13 8.11
CA LEU A 275 -2.20 11.95 7.06
C LEU A 275 -3.15 13.11 6.73
#